data_AF-A0A918RGB8-F1
#
_entry.id   AF-A0A918RGB8-F1
#
_cell.length_a   1.000
_cell.length_b   1.000
_cell.length_c   1.000
_cell.angle_alpha   90.00
_cell.angle_beta   90.00
_cell.angle_gamma   90.00
#
_symmetry.space_group_name_H-M   'P 1'
#
loop_
_entity.id
_entity.type
_entity.pdbx_description
1 polymer ?
#
loop_
_entity_poly.entity_id
_entity_poly.type
_entity_poly.pdbx_seq_one_letter_code
_entity_poly.pdbx_strand_id
1 'polypeptide(L)'
;MLDSVYLPIAERGYQGLLDELISVEDGVVHLNNVCRSAGLGGEPYRSGSYEYYVTTDRVRDDAHGIGAFLLAASEMLNTEQSRDSSLRSE
;
A
#
# COMPACT_ATOMS: atom_id res chain seq x y z
N MET A 1 7.73 -17.25 -9.15
CA MET A 1 7.91 -15.82 -8.82
C MET A 1 7.99 -15.02 -10.11
N LEU A 2 7.70 -13.72 -10.06
CA LEU A 2 7.93 -12.82 -11.19
C LEU A 2 9.43 -12.67 -11.48
N ASP A 3 9.76 -12.23 -12.68
CA ASP A 3 11.15 -11.99 -13.08
C ASP A 3 11.75 -10.80 -12.30
N SER A 4 13.05 -10.89 -11.99
CA SER A 4 13.85 -9.82 -11.39
C SER A 4 13.72 -8.46 -12.05
N VAL A 5 13.37 -8.39 -13.34
CA VAL A 5 13.14 -7.11 -14.04
C VAL A 5 12.01 -6.27 -13.43
N TYR A 6 11.12 -6.87 -12.64
CA TYR A 6 10.04 -6.15 -11.94
C TYR A 6 10.47 -5.57 -10.59
N LEU A 7 11.64 -5.96 -10.05
CA LEU A 7 12.10 -5.47 -8.75
C LEU A 7 12.23 -3.93 -8.69
N PRO A 8 12.81 -3.24 -9.70
CA PRO A 8 12.87 -1.78 -9.67
C PRO A 8 11.48 -1.10 -9.67
N ILE A 9 10.47 -1.77 -10.24
CA ILE A 9 9.08 -1.28 -10.24
C ILE A 9 8.48 -1.42 -8.83
N ALA A 10 8.74 -2.55 -8.15
CA ALA A 10 8.31 -2.78 -6.78
C ALA A 10 8.97 -1.80 -5.80
N GLU A 11 10.29 -1.60 -5.90
CA GLU A 11 11.05 -0.63 -5.09
C GLU A 11 10.48 0.78 -5.25
N ARG A 12 10.27 1.23 -6.50
CA ARG A 12 9.66 2.54 -6.78
C ARG A 12 8.24 2.66 -6.24
N GLY A 13 7.45 1.58 -6.36
CA GLY A 13 6.09 1.55 -5.83
C GLY A 13 6.06 1.67 -4.32
N TYR A 14 6.89 0.89 -3.62
CA TYR A 14 6.98 0.92 -2.16
C TYR A 14 7.49 2.27 -1.64
N GLN A 15 8.51 2.85 -2.28
CA GLN A 15 8.97 4.19 -1.93
C GLN A 15 7.85 5.23 -2.07
N GLY A 16 7.07 5.17 -3.15
CA GLY A 16 5.91 6.05 -3.32
C GLY A 16 4.83 5.86 -2.24
N LEU A 17 4.64 4.65 -1.70
CA LEU A 17 3.74 4.45 -0.56
C LEU A 17 4.26 5.16 0.69
N LEU A 18 5.57 5.07 0.95
CA LEU A 18 6.19 5.75 2.09
C LEU A 18 6.08 7.27 1.96
N ASP A 19 6.38 7.81 0.78
CA ASP A 19 6.44 9.26 0.56
C ASP A 19 5.05 9.92 0.58
N GLU A 20 4.05 9.26 0.00
CA GLU A 20 2.73 9.87 -0.25
C GLU A 20 1.67 9.50 0.77
N LEU A 21 1.80 8.34 1.42
CA LEU A 21 0.75 7.79 2.29
C LEU A 21 1.15 7.70 3.76
N ILE A 22 2.44 7.63 4.08
CA ILE A 22 2.89 7.49 5.47
C ILE A 22 3.22 8.85 6.09
N SER A 23 2.72 9.09 7.30
CA SER A 23 3.15 10.21 8.15
C SER A 23 3.51 9.73 9.55
N VAL A 24 4.33 10.51 10.26
CA VAL A 24 4.68 10.24 11.66
C VAL A 24 4.33 11.45 12.49
N GLU A 25 3.40 11.28 13.44
CA GLU A 25 2.91 12.33 14.34
C GLU A 25 3.09 11.84 15.77
N ASP A 26 3.80 12.60 16.61
CA ASP A 26 4.08 12.24 18.01
C ASP A 26 4.67 10.83 18.22
N GLY A 27 5.48 10.38 17.26
CA GLY A 27 6.10 9.04 17.27
C GLY A 27 5.16 7.91 16.85
N VAL A 28 3.93 8.22 16.45
CA VAL A 28 2.97 7.25 15.91
C VAL A 28 2.99 7.32 14.39
N VAL A 29 3.09 6.15 13.75
CA VAL A 29 3.05 6.01 12.29
C VAL A 29 1.59 5.92 11.83
N HIS A 30 1.26 6.65 10.79
CA HIS A 30 -0.09 6.69 10.21
C HIS A 30 -0.08 6.36 8.72
N LEU A 31 -1.05 5.56 8.30
CA LEU A 31 -1.34 5.32 6.89
C LEU A 31 -2.53 6.17 6.46
N ASN A 32 -2.31 7.06 5.51
CA ASN A 32 -3.28 8.06 5.08
C ASN A 32 -3.92 7.70 3.73
N ASN A 33 -5.00 8.42 3.39
CA ASN A 33 -5.61 8.42 2.06
C ASN A 33 -6.15 7.07 1.55
N VAL A 34 -6.50 6.15 2.46
CA VAL A 34 -7.07 4.84 2.12
C VAL A 34 -8.56 4.98 1.85
N CYS A 35 -9.07 4.39 0.77
CA CYS A 35 -10.51 4.33 0.53
C CYS A 35 -11.20 3.57 1.68
N ARG A 36 -12.15 4.21 2.37
CA ARG A 36 -12.91 3.60 3.48
C ARG A 36 -13.68 2.37 3.01
N SER A 37 -14.39 2.50 1.89
CA SER A 37 -15.16 1.44 1.27
C SER A 37 -15.72 1.90 -0.08
N ALA A 38 -15.89 0.96 -0.99
CA ALA A 38 -16.68 1.16 -2.20
C ALA A 38 -17.51 -0.10 -2.49
N GLY A 39 -18.65 0.07 -3.16
CA GLY A 39 -19.51 -1.04 -3.57
C GLY A 39 -20.59 -0.61 -4.56
N LEU A 40 -21.47 -1.53 -4.94
CA LEU A 40 -22.49 -1.31 -5.97
C LEU A 40 -23.90 -1.53 -5.42
N GLY A 41 -24.88 -0.79 -5.96
CA GLY A 41 -26.28 -0.84 -5.54
C GLY A 41 -26.49 -0.37 -4.09
N GLY A 42 -27.53 -0.90 -3.44
CA GLY A 42 -27.91 -0.53 -2.06
C GLY A 42 -28.70 0.78 -1.97
N GLU A 43 -28.84 1.29 -0.75
CA GLU A 43 -29.51 2.55 -0.43
C GLU A 43 -28.66 3.39 0.54
N PRO A 44 -28.24 4.62 0.18
CA PRO A 44 -28.42 5.26 -1.12
C PRO A 44 -27.71 4.49 -2.25
N TYR A 45 -28.27 4.56 -3.47
CA TYR A 45 -27.80 3.77 -4.60
C TYR A 45 -26.36 4.11 -5.02
N ARG A 46 -25.48 3.10 -4.98
CA ARG A 46 -24.09 3.22 -5.43
C ARG A 46 -23.97 2.81 -6.90
N SER A 47 -23.74 3.80 -7.75
CA SER A 47 -23.88 3.66 -9.21
C SER A 47 -22.74 2.94 -9.92
N GLY A 48 -21.56 2.81 -9.28
CA GLY A 48 -20.36 2.30 -9.95
C GLY A 48 -19.80 3.23 -11.02
N SER A 49 -20.32 4.46 -11.11
CA SER A 49 -19.78 5.50 -11.99
C SER A 49 -18.41 5.97 -11.53
N TYR A 50 -17.68 6.64 -12.44
CA TYR A 50 -16.44 7.34 -12.10
C TYR A 50 -16.64 8.28 -10.90
N GLU A 51 -17.66 9.14 -10.98
CA GLU A 51 -17.99 10.13 -9.93
C GLU A 51 -18.20 9.46 -8.58
N TYR A 52 -18.93 8.34 -8.56
CA TYR A 52 -19.12 7.55 -7.33
C TYR A 52 -17.79 7.10 -6.72
N TYR A 53 -16.88 6.51 -7.51
CA TYR A 53 -15.62 5.99 -6.99
C TYR A 53 -14.63 7.08 -6.56
N VAL A 54 -14.56 8.21 -7.28
CA VAL A 54 -13.59 9.27 -6.94
C VAL A 54 -14.04 10.16 -5.79
N THR A 55 -15.31 10.08 -5.40
CA THR A 55 -15.88 10.79 -4.25
C THR A 55 -15.95 9.94 -2.97
N THR A 56 -15.58 8.65 -3.02
CA THR A 56 -15.59 7.80 -1.82
C THR A 56 -14.62 8.32 -0.77
N ASP A 57 -15.04 8.25 0.49
CA ASP A 57 -14.24 8.74 1.62
C ASP A 57 -12.85 8.12 1.67
N ARG A 58 -11.86 8.99 1.92
CA ARG A 58 -10.48 8.60 2.19
C ARG A 58 -10.21 8.79 3.67
N VAL A 59 -9.62 7.79 4.29
CA VAL A 59 -9.45 7.71 5.75
C VAL A 59 -8.03 7.33 6.13
N ARG A 60 -7.71 7.63 7.39
CA ARG A 60 -6.47 7.24 8.04
C ARG A 60 -6.66 5.92 8.77
N ASP A 61 -5.62 5.10 8.75
CA ASP A 61 -5.50 3.87 9.54
C ASP A 61 -6.64 2.85 9.31
N ASP A 62 -7.16 2.78 8.07
CA ASP A 62 -8.14 1.74 7.70
C ASP A 62 -7.49 0.35 7.68
N ALA A 63 -8.21 -0.64 8.20
CA ALA A 63 -7.69 -2.00 8.39
C ALA A 63 -7.28 -2.68 7.08
N HIS A 64 -7.97 -2.43 5.96
CA HIS A 64 -7.62 -3.02 4.67
C HIS A 64 -6.32 -2.40 4.14
N GLY A 65 -6.15 -1.09 4.31
CA GLY A 65 -4.93 -0.37 3.95
C GLY A 65 -3.74 -0.82 4.79
N ILE A 66 -3.91 -0.87 6.11
CA ILE A 66 -2.85 -1.30 7.04
C ILE A 66 -2.39 -2.72 6.70
N GLY A 67 -3.33 -3.64 6.52
CA GLY A 67 -3.01 -5.03 6.17
C GLY A 67 -2.21 -5.12 4.87
N ALA A 68 -2.63 -4.40 3.83
CA ALA A 68 -1.92 -4.36 2.56
C ALA A 68 -0.51 -3.74 2.69
N PHE A 69 -0.37 -2.66 3.45
CA PHE A 69 0.91 -1.99 3.66
C PHE A 69 1.89 -2.86 4.44
N LEU A 70 1.45 -3.53 5.50
CA LEU A 70 2.29 -4.43 6.29
C LEU A 70 2.80 -5.61 5.46
N LEU A 71 1.95 -6.18 4.59
CA LEU A 71 2.36 -7.25 3.67
C LEU A 71 3.40 -6.73 2.67
N ALA A 72 3.19 -5.55 2.08
CA ALA A 72 4.15 -4.94 1.17
C ALA A 72 5.51 -4.70 1.86
N ALA A 73 5.50 -4.11 3.06
CA ALA A 73 6.71 -3.87 3.84
C ALA A 73 7.45 -5.17 4.17
N SER A 74 6.72 -6.22 4.56
CA SER A 74 7.30 -7.54 4.85
C SER A 74 8.02 -8.13 3.64
N GLU A 75 7.41 -8.07 2.45
CA GLU A 75 8.02 -8.61 1.23
C GLU A 75 9.24 -7.80 0.77
N MET A 76 9.23 -6.48 0.94
CA MET A 76 10.38 -5.64 0.64
C MET A 76 11.56 -5.94 1.59
N LEU A 77 11.30 -6.06 2.89
CA LEU A 77 12.31 -6.45 3.88
C LEU A 77 12.88 -7.84 3.60
N ASN A 78 12.05 -8.80 3.21
CA ASN A 78 12.50 -10.15 2.85
C ASN A 78 13.38 -10.14 1.59
N THR A 79 13.04 -9.30 0.61
CA THR A 79 13.82 -9.13 -0.62
C THR A 79 15.20 -8.54 -0.32
N GLU A 80 15.28 -7.53 0.54
CA GLU A 80 16.55 -6.93 0.97
C GLU A 80 17.46 -7.94 1.69
N GLN A 81 16.90 -8.73 2.62
CA GLN A 81 17.65 -9.77 3.34
C GLN A 81 18.15 -10.88 2.41
N SER A 82 17.34 -11.27 1.42
CA SER A 82 17.73 -12.27 0.41
C SER A 82 18.89 -11.78 -0.46
N ARG A 83 18.96 -10.47 -0.73
CA ARG A 83 20.09 -9.85 -1.46
C ARG A 83 21.34 -9.75 -0.60
N ASP A 84 21.23 -9.32 0.65
CA ASP A 84 22.37 -9.20 1.58
C ASP A 84 22.99 -10.57 1.90
N SER A 85 22.16 -11.62 2.05
CA SER A 85 22.66 -13.00 2.24
C SER A 85 23.39 -13.54 1.00
N SER A 86 22.93 -13.22 -0.21
CA SER A 86 23.61 -13.61 -1.45
C SER A 86 24.99 -12.94 -1.60
N LEU A 87 25.09 -11.66 -1.22
CA LEU A 87 26.35 -10.89 -1.25
C LEU A 87 27.38 -11.35 -0.19
N ARG A 88 26.94 -11.99 0.89
CA ARG A 88 27.81 -12.50 1.96
C ARG A 88 28.31 -13.94 1.72
N SER A 89 27.74 -14.64 0.73
CA SER A 89 28.14 -15.98 0.35
C SER A 89 29.22 -16.03 -0.75
N GLU A 90 29.66 -14.86 -1.23
CA GLU A 90 30.77 -14.66 -2.16
C GLU A 90 32.01 -14.13 -1.42
#